data_AF-A0A6V8N2Q4-F1
#
_entry.id   AF-A0A6V8N2Q4-F1
#
_cell.length_a   1.000
_cell.length_b   1.000
_cell.length_c   1.000
_cell.angle_alpha   90.00
_cell.angle_beta   90.00
_cell.angle_gamma   90.00
#
_symmetry.space_group_name_H-M   'P 1'
#
loop_
_entity.id
_entity.type
_entity.pdbx_description
1 polymer ?
#
loop_
_entity_poly.entity_id
_entity_poly.type
_entity_poly.pdbx_seq_one_letter_code
_entity_poly.pdbx_strand_id
1 'polypeptide(L)'
;MRILFRLALLMVVTGALFGCAHNYYSIPQETLEKKVRTVGVAPFFTDADSDIRHPEKAAILSIVRGYNLRNEKELVARIRSTGIFYAVRPVTADPDRLFSSLVWNREKRDDARIIYNKYFFKKDDLKQLMTENGLDAVLFVTVSGLTKPGKVYSSNFLSYLETDYNYLSMSAVMLDREGTTIWEYPNFRRDVPSYPMFFSLQYPDFDEAAANLTEKVDVKFKTVAGVNAAFAKSEPSTVPNGPEVSTLYVKQFDEMLALMKTYKPLFAKEKEKEPQPAPASAPVYYTPPAAPAAPAPAAPAPATPQAAAPAPQPAAAAPPAPATTTAPAGPAPITSVDIVPEQPAAK
;
A
#
# COMPACT_ATOMS: atom_id res chain seq x y z
N MET A 1 -57.76 17.10 0.04
CA MET A 1 -57.05 15.98 -0.62
C MET A 1 -56.07 16.40 -1.72
N ARG A 2 -56.44 17.25 -2.70
CA ARG A 2 -55.52 17.64 -3.80
C ARG A 2 -54.20 18.30 -3.37
N ILE A 3 -54.22 19.12 -2.31
CA ILE A 3 -53.01 19.81 -1.80
C ILE A 3 -52.06 18.83 -1.13
N LEU A 4 -52.57 17.91 -0.31
CA LEU A 4 -51.77 16.85 0.33
C LEU A 4 -51.10 15.93 -0.69
N PHE A 5 -51.80 15.60 -1.79
CA PHE A 5 -51.24 14.77 -2.86
C PHE A 5 -50.11 15.50 -3.62
N ARG A 6 -50.26 16.80 -3.86
CA ARG A 6 -49.19 17.62 -4.49
C ARG A 6 -47.97 17.77 -3.59
N LEU A 7 -48.16 17.94 -2.28
CA LEU A 7 -47.08 18.00 -1.29
C LEU A 7 -46.34 16.67 -1.17
N ALA A 8 -47.07 15.55 -1.17
CA ALA A 8 -46.47 14.21 -1.17
C ALA A 8 -45.66 13.94 -2.46
N LEU A 9 -46.21 14.30 -3.62
CA LEU A 9 -45.50 14.17 -4.90
C LEU A 9 -44.26 15.07 -4.94
N LEU A 10 -44.34 16.30 -4.44
CA LEU A 10 -43.19 17.21 -4.37
C LEU A 10 -42.11 16.64 -3.45
N MET A 11 -42.47 16.10 -2.28
CA MET A 11 -41.52 15.44 -1.37
C MET A 11 -40.81 14.26 -2.02
N VAL A 12 -41.55 13.40 -2.74
CA VAL A 12 -40.98 12.24 -3.45
C VAL A 12 -40.05 12.69 -4.57
N VAL A 13 -40.41 13.72 -5.34
CA VAL A 13 -39.57 14.28 -6.39
C VAL A 13 -38.31 14.94 -5.80
N THR A 14 -38.42 15.71 -4.73
CA THR A 14 -37.23 16.27 -4.05
C THR A 14 -36.36 15.18 -3.43
N GLY A 15 -36.93 14.12 -2.87
CA GLY A 15 -36.18 12.98 -2.33
C GLY A 15 -35.41 12.21 -3.40
N ALA A 16 -35.96 12.11 -4.61
CA ALA A 16 -35.27 11.48 -5.75
C ALA A 16 -34.13 12.33 -6.33
N LEU A 17 -34.14 13.65 -6.11
CA LEU A 17 -33.10 14.58 -6.58
C LEU A 17 -31.87 14.62 -5.65
N PHE A 18 -31.97 14.09 -4.42
CA PHE A 18 -30.84 13.96 -3.49
C PHE A 18 -30.11 12.60 -3.58
N GLY A 19 -30.20 11.94 -4.72
CA GLY A 19 -29.28 10.85 -5.05
C GLY A 19 -27.88 11.42 -5.29
N CYS A 20 -27.13 11.71 -4.23
CA CYS A 20 -25.71 12.05 -4.31
C CYS A 20 -24.99 10.89 -5.01
N ALA A 21 -24.76 11.01 -6.32
CA ALA A 21 -24.03 10.02 -7.08
C ALA A 21 -22.64 9.86 -6.44
N HIS A 22 -22.40 8.68 -5.87
CA HIS A 22 -21.13 8.31 -5.26
C HIS A 22 -20.13 7.97 -6.36
N ASN A 23 -19.63 8.98 -7.08
CA ASN A 23 -18.64 8.75 -8.14
C ASN A 23 -17.23 9.14 -7.68
N TYR A 24 -16.39 8.13 -7.46
CA TYR A 24 -14.96 8.29 -7.20
C TYR A 24 -14.13 8.31 -8.48
N TYR A 25 -14.75 8.10 -9.65
CA TYR A 25 -14.06 8.18 -10.92
C TYR A 25 -14.00 9.62 -11.42
N SER A 26 -12.90 9.92 -12.10
CA SER A 26 -12.70 11.20 -12.78
C SER A 26 -13.52 11.33 -14.08
N ILE A 27 -14.12 10.22 -14.54
CA ILE A 27 -14.99 10.15 -15.71
C ILE A 27 -16.40 9.63 -15.32
N PRO A 28 -17.44 9.96 -16.11
CA PRO A 28 -18.78 9.40 -15.91
C PRO A 28 -18.77 7.87 -16.02
N GLN A 29 -19.63 7.20 -15.25
CA GLN A 29 -19.67 5.73 -15.20
C GLN A 29 -20.01 5.11 -16.56
N GLU A 30 -20.89 5.75 -17.34
CA GLU A 30 -21.26 5.30 -18.69
C GLU A 30 -20.07 5.38 -19.65
N THR A 31 -19.16 6.33 -19.41
CA THR A 31 -17.92 6.45 -20.18
C THR A 31 -16.92 5.39 -19.74
N LEU A 32 -16.81 5.14 -18.44
CA LEU A 32 -15.98 4.09 -17.87
C LEU A 32 -16.34 2.70 -18.44
N GLU A 33 -17.62 2.33 -18.41
CA GLU A 33 -18.11 1.04 -18.91
C GLU A 33 -17.80 0.81 -20.40
N LYS A 34 -17.94 1.88 -21.20
CA LYS A 34 -17.70 1.83 -22.64
C LYS A 34 -16.22 1.78 -23.00
N LYS A 35 -15.38 2.52 -22.26
CA LYS A 35 -13.95 2.70 -22.58
C LYS A 35 -13.03 1.70 -21.90
N VAL A 36 -13.36 1.24 -20.70
CA VAL A 36 -12.43 0.47 -19.84
C VAL A 36 -13.02 -0.89 -19.54
N ARG A 37 -12.62 -1.90 -20.34
CA ARG A 37 -13.03 -3.30 -20.10
C ARG A 37 -11.90 -4.10 -19.47
N THR A 38 -10.67 -3.91 -19.97
CA THR A 38 -9.49 -4.64 -19.53
C THR A 38 -8.52 -3.74 -18.79
N VAL A 39 -8.30 -4.04 -17.51
CA VAL A 39 -7.36 -3.30 -16.64
C VAL A 39 -6.11 -4.14 -16.38
N GLY A 40 -4.95 -3.54 -16.61
CA GLY A 40 -3.67 -4.07 -16.17
C GLY A 40 -3.32 -3.52 -14.78
N VAL A 41 -2.75 -4.33 -13.91
CA VAL A 41 -2.15 -3.85 -12.65
C VAL A 41 -0.64 -3.94 -12.81
N ALA A 42 0.04 -2.81 -12.78
CA ALA A 42 1.49 -2.75 -12.83
C ALA A 42 2.12 -3.30 -11.54
N PRO A 43 3.37 -3.81 -11.60
CA PRO A 43 4.16 -4.09 -10.40
C PRO A 43 4.21 -2.86 -9.50
N PHE A 44 4.23 -3.04 -8.19
CA PHE A 44 4.18 -1.93 -7.26
C PHE A 44 5.52 -1.20 -7.23
N PHE A 45 5.48 0.09 -7.48
CA PHE A 45 6.66 0.93 -7.46
C PHE A 45 7.04 1.28 -6.03
N THR A 46 8.35 1.42 -5.81
CA THR A 46 8.91 2.01 -4.60
C THR A 46 9.73 3.22 -5.03
N ASP A 47 9.25 4.41 -4.71
CA ASP A 47 9.95 5.65 -5.05
C ASP A 47 11.12 5.86 -4.08
N ALA A 48 12.31 5.45 -4.50
CA ALA A 48 13.53 5.59 -3.73
C ALA A 48 13.97 7.05 -3.53
N ASP A 49 13.55 7.97 -4.40
CA ASP A 49 13.94 9.38 -4.37
C ASP A 49 12.95 10.25 -3.60
N SER A 50 11.92 9.64 -3.03
CA SER A 50 10.96 10.30 -2.14
C SER A 50 11.58 10.63 -0.77
N ASP A 51 10.85 11.42 0.03
CA ASP A 51 11.29 11.93 1.32
C ASP A 51 11.26 10.84 2.41
N ILE A 52 12.14 9.86 2.29
CA ILE A 52 12.39 8.81 3.29
C ILE A 52 13.64 9.22 4.08
N ARG A 53 13.45 9.67 5.32
CA ARG A 53 14.52 10.22 6.18
C ARG A 53 15.13 9.20 7.13
N HIS A 54 14.73 7.93 7.02
CA HIS A 54 15.23 6.87 7.87
C HIS A 54 16.76 6.70 7.71
N PRO A 55 17.55 6.60 8.80
CA PRO A 55 19.01 6.45 8.71
C PRO A 55 19.44 5.26 7.86
N GLU A 56 18.73 4.13 8.00
CA GLU A 56 18.94 2.92 7.20
C GLU A 56 18.00 2.84 5.98
N LYS A 57 17.86 3.94 5.22
CA LYS A 57 16.93 4.07 4.08
C LYS A 57 17.00 2.88 3.09
N ALA A 58 18.20 2.43 2.74
CA ALA A 58 18.38 1.33 1.78
C ALA A 58 17.75 0.01 2.26
N ALA A 59 17.87 -0.30 3.56
CA ALA A 59 17.26 -1.49 4.15
C ALA A 59 15.73 -1.40 4.15
N ILE A 60 15.18 -0.22 4.48
CA ILE A 60 13.73 0.03 4.40
C ILE A 60 13.22 -0.16 2.98
N LEU A 61 13.91 0.39 1.97
CA LEU A 61 13.54 0.22 0.56
C LEU A 61 13.55 -1.25 0.14
N SER A 62 14.54 -2.03 0.58
CA SER A 62 14.62 -3.47 0.29
C SER A 62 13.44 -4.24 0.91
N ILE A 63 13.07 -3.90 2.15
CA ILE A 63 11.90 -4.50 2.82
C ILE A 63 10.64 -4.18 2.01
N VAL A 64 10.40 -2.90 1.71
CA VAL A 64 9.19 -2.46 0.99
C VAL A 64 9.08 -3.15 -0.38
N ARG A 65 10.15 -3.17 -1.18
CA ARG A 65 10.18 -3.87 -2.47
C ARG A 65 9.87 -5.36 -2.33
N GLY A 66 10.46 -6.03 -1.33
CA GLY A 66 10.22 -7.44 -1.07
C GLY A 66 8.75 -7.74 -0.74
N TYR A 67 8.10 -6.88 0.05
CA TYR A 67 6.68 -7.05 0.38
C TYR A 67 5.75 -6.61 -0.76
N ASN A 68 6.12 -5.59 -1.55
CA ASN A 68 5.37 -5.20 -2.74
C ASN A 68 5.16 -6.42 -3.66
N LEU A 69 6.25 -7.08 -4.06
CA LEU A 69 6.23 -8.25 -4.94
C LEU A 69 5.40 -9.42 -4.40
N ARG A 70 5.37 -9.60 -3.07
CA ARG A 70 4.59 -10.66 -2.41
C ARG A 70 3.10 -10.38 -2.42
N ASN A 71 2.69 -9.12 -2.29
CA ASN A 71 1.30 -8.74 -2.08
C ASN A 71 0.59 -8.25 -3.35
N GLU A 72 1.32 -7.98 -4.45
CA GLU A 72 0.74 -7.54 -5.74
C GLU A 72 -0.37 -8.47 -6.27
N LYS A 73 -0.15 -9.79 -6.21
CA LYS A 73 -1.11 -10.78 -6.71
C LYS A 73 -2.43 -10.75 -5.96
N GLU A 74 -2.39 -10.41 -4.67
CA GLU A 74 -3.59 -10.25 -3.85
C GLU A 74 -4.44 -9.10 -4.37
N LEU A 75 -3.83 -7.92 -4.63
CA LEU A 75 -4.58 -6.77 -5.14
C LEU A 75 -5.24 -7.11 -6.49
N VAL A 76 -4.50 -7.75 -7.40
CA VAL A 76 -5.04 -8.19 -8.70
C VAL A 76 -6.27 -9.08 -8.52
N ALA A 77 -6.18 -10.06 -7.62
CA ALA A 77 -7.26 -11.00 -7.39
C ALA A 77 -8.47 -10.33 -6.71
N ARG A 78 -8.24 -9.41 -5.77
CA ARG A 78 -9.32 -8.63 -5.13
C ARG A 78 -10.00 -7.69 -6.11
N ILE A 79 -9.27 -6.98 -6.96
CA ILE A 79 -9.87 -6.14 -8.00
C ILE A 79 -10.68 -7.03 -8.95
N ARG A 80 -10.17 -8.20 -9.34
CA ARG A 80 -10.91 -9.15 -10.18
C ARG A 80 -12.21 -9.64 -9.52
N SER A 81 -12.18 -9.93 -8.21
CA SER A 81 -13.36 -10.43 -7.49
C SER A 81 -14.48 -9.39 -7.36
N THR A 82 -14.16 -8.09 -7.50
CA THR A 82 -15.20 -7.05 -7.53
C THR A 82 -16.13 -7.14 -8.74
N GLY A 83 -15.67 -7.74 -9.85
CA GLY A 83 -16.43 -7.77 -11.10
C GLY A 83 -16.67 -6.39 -11.74
N ILE A 84 -15.95 -5.34 -11.29
CA ILE A 84 -16.07 -3.98 -11.85
C ILE A 84 -15.54 -3.94 -13.28
N PHE A 85 -14.47 -4.68 -13.58
CA PHE A 85 -13.89 -4.75 -14.92
C PHE A 85 -14.13 -6.11 -15.54
N TYR A 86 -14.26 -6.16 -16.86
CA TYR A 86 -14.43 -7.40 -17.60
C TYR A 86 -13.21 -8.33 -17.41
N ALA A 87 -12.01 -7.76 -17.46
CA ALA A 87 -10.77 -8.49 -17.24
C ALA A 87 -9.78 -7.67 -16.41
N VAL A 88 -9.12 -8.33 -15.45
CA VAL A 88 -8.06 -7.75 -14.62
C VAL A 88 -6.86 -8.69 -14.66
N ARG A 89 -5.71 -8.18 -15.12
CA ARG A 89 -4.47 -8.96 -15.27
C ARG A 89 -3.25 -8.23 -14.71
N PRO A 90 -2.27 -8.96 -14.18
CA PRO A 90 -0.99 -8.36 -13.83
C PRO A 90 -0.24 -7.98 -15.11
N VAL A 91 0.52 -6.89 -15.05
CA VAL A 91 1.53 -6.53 -16.06
C VAL A 91 2.86 -7.08 -15.59
N THR A 92 3.52 -7.89 -16.42
CA THR A 92 4.82 -8.47 -16.08
C THR A 92 5.93 -7.55 -16.55
N ALA A 93 6.59 -6.86 -15.62
CA ALA A 93 7.72 -5.99 -15.89
C ALA A 93 8.63 -5.88 -14.67
N ASP A 94 9.87 -5.42 -14.88
CA ASP A 94 10.73 -5.02 -13.77
C ASP A 94 10.24 -3.68 -13.19
N PRO A 95 9.92 -3.58 -11.89
CA PRO A 95 9.29 -2.40 -11.31
C PRO A 95 10.19 -1.16 -11.36
N ASP A 96 11.50 -1.30 -11.10
CA ASP A 96 12.42 -0.17 -11.07
C ASP A 96 12.68 0.39 -12.49
N ARG A 97 12.85 -0.49 -13.49
CA ARG A 97 12.96 -0.09 -14.90
C ARG A 97 11.67 0.53 -15.43
N LEU A 98 10.52 -0.04 -15.08
CA LEU A 98 9.23 0.48 -15.52
C LEU A 98 8.94 1.85 -14.89
N PHE A 99 9.27 2.03 -13.61
CA PHE A 99 9.11 3.32 -12.93
C PHE A 99 10.00 4.40 -13.57
N SER A 100 11.28 4.11 -13.77
CA SER A 100 12.24 5.07 -14.35
C SER A 100 11.97 5.39 -15.83
N SER A 101 11.40 4.46 -16.59
CA SER A 101 11.01 4.74 -17.98
C SER A 101 9.73 5.58 -18.03
N LEU A 102 8.67 5.20 -17.30
CA LEU A 102 7.35 5.81 -17.41
C LEU A 102 7.22 7.14 -16.68
N VAL A 103 7.74 7.24 -15.46
CA VAL A 103 7.52 8.40 -14.60
C VAL A 103 8.50 9.50 -14.98
N TRP A 104 7.98 10.70 -15.31
CA TRP A 104 8.82 11.85 -15.66
C TRP A 104 8.83 12.93 -14.58
N ASN A 105 7.81 12.96 -13.72
CA ASN A 105 7.73 13.94 -12.65
C ASN A 105 6.95 13.41 -11.44
N ARG A 106 7.29 13.99 -10.29
CA ARG A 106 6.63 13.79 -9.00
C ARG A 106 6.39 15.14 -8.37
N GLU A 107 5.18 15.35 -7.86
CA GLU A 107 4.79 16.57 -7.16
C GLU A 107 4.26 16.22 -5.77
N LYS A 108 4.82 16.85 -4.73
CA LYS A 108 4.24 16.80 -3.39
C LYS A 108 3.04 17.74 -3.36
N ARG A 109 1.86 17.22 -3.07
CA ARG A 109 0.60 17.98 -2.99
C ARG A 109 0.03 17.98 -1.59
N ASP A 110 -0.75 19.00 -1.30
CA ASP A 110 -1.58 19.12 -0.10
C ASP A 110 -2.99 19.49 -0.56
N ASP A 111 -3.82 18.46 -0.75
CA ASP A 111 -5.18 18.59 -1.22
C ASP A 111 -6.13 18.19 -0.09
N ALA A 112 -7.08 19.06 0.27
CA ALA A 112 -8.02 18.82 1.37
C ALA A 112 -7.35 18.38 2.70
N ARG A 113 -6.18 18.97 3.04
CA ARG A 113 -5.35 18.66 4.23
C ARG A 113 -4.70 17.27 4.19
N ILE A 114 -4.72 16.61 3.05
CA ILE A 114 -4.05 15.34 2.83
C ILE A 114 -2.81 15.62 1.99
N ILE A 115 -1.66 15.41 2.61
CA ILE A 115 -0.37 15.53 1.95
C ILE A 115 0.00 14.18 1.33
N TYR A 116 0.38 14.18 0.05
CA TYR A 116 0.75 12.97 -0.71
C TYR A 116 1.67 13.31 -1.90
N ASN A 117 2.25 12.27 -2.53
CA ASN A 117 3.02 12.41 -3.77
C ASN A 117 2.15 12.04 -4.97
N LYS A 118 2.03 12.96 -5.94
CA LYS A 118 1.38 12.72 -7.24
C LYS A 118 2.42 12.43 -8.30
N TYR A 119 2.17 11.39 -9.11
CA TYR A 119 3.09 10.94 -10.16
C TYR A 119 2.53 11.26 -11.54
N PHE A 120 3.41 11.67 -12.44
CA PHE A 120 3.09 11.98 -13.83
C PHE A 120 3.85 11.04 -14.77
N PHE A 121 3.13 10.53 -15.77
CA PHE A 121 3.58 9.46 -16.65
C PHE A 121 3.76 9.99 -18.08
N LYS A 122 4.78 9.50 -18.77
CA LYS A 122 5.03 9.80 -20.19
C LYS A 122 3.97 9.11 -21.03
N LYS A 123 3.24 9.89 -21.83
CA LYS A 123 2.09 9.39 -22.59
C LYS A 123 2.50 8.34 -23.63
N ASP A 124 3.61 8.54 -24.32
CA ASP A 124 4.05 7.63 -25.37
C ASP A 124 4.47 6.27 -24.81
N ASP A 125 5.26 6.26 -23.73
CA ASP A 125 5.69 5.02 -23.07
C ASP A 125 4.50 4.28 -22.41
N LEU A 126 3.55 5.02 -21.83
CA LEU A 126 2.30 4.47 -21.30
C LEU A 126 1.49 3.80 -22.41
N LYS A 127 1.32 4.48 -23.55
CA LYS A 127 0.58 3.96 -24.70
C LYS A 127 1.23 2.68 -25.23
N GLN A 128 2.56 2.67 -25.33
CA GLN A 128 3.32 1.47 -25.72
C GLN A 128 3.07 0.31 -24.76
N LEU A 129 3.23 0.53 -23.44
CA LEU A 129 2.97 -0.49 -22.41
C LEU A 129 1.56 -1.09 -22.55
N MET A 130 0.56 -0.23 -22.75
CA MET A 130 -0.82 -0.65 -22.89
C MET A 130 -1.09 -1.41 -24.18
N THR A 131 -0.49 -1.00 -25.31
CA THR A 131 -0.61 -1.71 -26.58
C THR A 131 0.03 -3.09 -26.52
N GLU A 132 1.25 -3.20 -25.99
CA GLU A 132 1.97 -4.48 -25.84
C GLU A 132 1.20 -5.48 -24.98
N ASN A 133 0.52 -4.99 -23.95
CA ASN A 133 -0.27 -5.80 -23.04
C ASN A 133 -1.75 -5.89 -23.45
N GLY A 134 -2.22 -5.21 -24.50
CA GLY A 134 -3.62 -5.18 -24.93
C GLY A 134 -4.59 -4.59 -23.89
N LEU A 135 -4.19 -3.56 -23.16
CA LEU A 135 -4.94 -2.97 -22.04
C LEU A 135 -5.77 -1.75 -22.47
N ASP A 136 -6.92 -1.57 -21.85
CA ASP A 136 -7.73 -0.35 -21.98
C ASP A 136 -7.38 0.69 -20.91
N ALA A 137 -6.97 0.21 -19.73
CA ALA A 137 -6.41 1.04 -18.67
C ALA A 137 -5.32 0.27 -17.89
N VAL A 138 -4.47 1.00 -17.19
CA VAL A 138 -3.46 0.44 -16.29
C VAL A 138 -3.51 1.14 -14.93
N LEU A 139 -3.44 0.34 -13.87
CA LEU A 139 -3.34 0.79 -12.49
C LEU A 139 -1.88 0.75 -12.05
N PHE A 140 -1.36 1.90 -11.65
CA PHE A 140 -0.07 2.04 -10.99
C PHE A 140 -0.27 2.24 -9.49
N VAL A 141 0.51 1.52 -8.69
CA VAL A 141 0.56 1.67 -7.23
C VAL A 141 1.99 2.04 -6.86
N THR A 142 2.17 3.10 -6.08
CA THR A 142 3.50 3.59 -5.68
C THR A 142 3.56 3.79 -4.17
N VAL A 143 4.53 3.13 -3.54
CA VAL A 143 4.91 3.38 -2.14
C VAL A 143 6.02 4.43 -2.11
N SER A 144 5.85 5.45 -1.30
CA SER A 144 6.80 6.58 -1.20
C SER A 144 6.89 7.14 0.21
N GLY A 145 8.02 7.77 0.51
CA GLY A 145 8.26 8.53 1.73
C GLY A 145 7.61 9.90 1.70
N LEU A 146 7.13 10.32 2.85
CA LEU A 146 6.52 11.62 3.06
C LEU A 146 6.79 12.12 4.48
N THR A 147 7.23 13.37 4.60
CA THR A 147 7.21 14.11 5.86
C THR A 147 6.01 15.05 5.89
N LYS A 148 5.22 14.96 6.96
CA LYS A 148 4.06 15.82 7.21
C LYS A 148 3.84 16.08 8.69
N PRO A 149 3.19 17.19 9.06
CA PRO A 149 2.77 17.43 10.44
C PRO A 149 1.79 16.35 10.88
N GLY A 150 1.95 15.90 12.11
CA GLY A 150 1.08 14.90 12.72
C GLY A 150 1.02 15.09 14.23
N LYS A 151 -0.09 14.63 14.81
CA LYS A 151 -0.32 14.62 16.26
C LYS A 151 -0.41 13.17 16.73
N VAL A 152 0.51 12.75 17.60
CA VAL A 152 0.53 11.41 18.17
C VAL A 152 0.33 11.51 19.68
N TYR A 153 -0.59 10.72 20.22
CA TYR A 153 -0.90 10.67 21.64
C TYR A 153 -0.10 9.57 22.33
N SER A 154 0.21 9.78 23.60
CA SER A 154 0.73 8.73 24.49
C SER A 154 -0.31 7.61 24.67
N SER A 155 0.14 6.45 25.12
CA SER A 155 -0.71 5.28 25.38
C SER A 155 -1.83 5.54 26.39
N ASN A 156 -1.62 6.46 27.33
CA ASN A 156 -2.61 6.89 28.32
C ASN A 156 -3.46 8.09 27.88
N PHE A 157 -3.26 8.64 26.67
CA PHE A 157 -3.95 9.81 26.11
C PHE A 157 -3.83 11.11 26.91
N LEU A 158 -2.97 11.18 27.93
CA LEU A 158 -2.77 12.38 28.75
C LEU A 158 -1.79 13.38 28.12
N SER A 159 -0.98 12.92 27.16
CA SER A 159 0.03 13.72 26.51
C SER A 159 -0.01 13.50 25.00
N TYR A 160 0.46 14.49 24.26
CA TYR A 160 0.63 14.38 22.81
C TYR A 160 1.87 15.11 22.37
N LEU A 161 2.39 14.72 21.21
CA LEU A 161 3.43 15.43 20.50
C LEU A 161 2.90 15.77 19.11
N GLU A 162 2.98 17.05 18.76
CA GLU A 162 2.64 17.56 17.45
C GLU A 162 3.92 18.05 16.78
N THR A 163 4.32 17.39 15.69
CA THR A 163 5.57 17.66 14.97
C THR A 163 5.50 17.05 13.58
N ASP A 164 6.50 17.34 12.76
CA ASP A 164 6.70 16.65 11.49
C ASP A 164 7.21 15.23 11.70
N TYR A 165 6.48 14.28 11.15
CA TYR A 165 6.82 12.86 11.19
C TYR A 165 7.08 12.33 9.79
N ASN A 166 8.02 11.38 9.69
CA ASN A 166 8.34 10.66 8.46
C ASN A 166 7.54 9.36 8.35
N TYR A 167 6.90 9.16 7.21
CA TYR A 167 6.02 8.03 6.94
C TYR A 167 6.27 7.43 5.56
N LEU A 168 5.82 6.19 5.38
CA LEU A 168 5.51 5.63 4.08
C LEU A 168 4.02 5.87 3.77
N SER A 169 3.74 6.20 2.51
CA SER A 169 2.41 6.41 1.94
C SER A 169 2.27 5.58 0.67
N MET A 170 1.05 5.09 0.40
CA MET A 170 0.72 4.31 -0.78
C MET A 170 -0.29 5.07 -1.64
N SER A 171 0.15 5.51 -2.80
CA SER A 171 -0.69 6.18 -3.79
C SER A 171 -1.01 5.23 -4.94
N ALA A 172 -2.14 5.42 -5.59
CA ALA A 172 -2.48 4.68 -6.79
C ALA A 172 -3.18 5.56 -7.82
N VAL A 173 -2.97 5.25 -9.09
CA VAL A 173 -3.62 5.96 -10.21
C VAL A 173 -3.92 4.99 -11.34
N MET A 174 -5.13 5.09 -11.86
CA MET A 174 -5.57 4.36 -13.04
C MET A 174 -5.62 5.32 -14.23
N LEU A 175 -4.90 4.97 -15.29
CA LEU A 175 -4.78 5.78 -16.51
C LEU A 175 -5.35 5.03 -17.72
N ASP A 176 -6.01 5.75 -18.62
CA ASP A 176 -6.38 5.24 -19.95
C ASP A 176 -5.21 5.36 -20.95
N ARG A 177 -5.44 4.92 -22.18
CA ARG A 177 -4.44 4.91 -23.26
C ARG A 177 -3.99 6.31 -23.68
N GLU A 178 -4.81 7.32 -23.41
CA GLU A 178 -4.53 8.73 -23.70
C GLU A 178 -3.78 9.42 -22.53
N GLY A 179 -3.57 8.71 -21.42
CA GLY A 179 -2.96 9.22 -20.20
C GLY A 179 -3.94 10.03 -19.34
N THR A 180 -5.24 9.88 -19.57
CA THR A 180 -6.29 10.48 -18.74
C THR A 180 -6.42 9.69 -17.45
N THR A 181 -6.44 10.39 -16.32
CA THR A 181 -6.73 9.78 -15.02
C THR A 181 -8.20 9.37 -14.95
N ILE A 182 -8.44 8.06 -14.84
CA ILE A 182 -9.75 7.46 -14.66
C ILE A 182 -10.13 7.43 -13.17
N TRP A 183 -9.18 7.05 -12.32
CA TRP A 183 -9.35 6.88 -10.88
C TRP A 183 -8.02 7.16 -10.18
N GLU A 184 -8.07 7.71 -8.97
CA GLU A 184 -6.87 7.98 -8.16
C GLU A 184 -7.14 7.70 -6.69
N TYR A 185 -6.07 7.36 -5.97
CA TYR A 185 -6.03 7.15 -4.53
C TYR A 185 -4.76 7.80 -3.94
N PRO A 186 -4.88 8.65 -2.90
CA PRO A 186 -6.13 9.19 -2.34
C PRO A 186 -7.02 9.94 -3.36
N ASN A 187 -8.31 10.04 -3.06
CA ASN A 187 -9.29 10.75 -3.87
C ASN A 187 -9.90 11.92 -3.09
N PHE A 188 -9.75 13.13 -3.61
CA PHE A 188 -10.16 14.37 -2.91
C PHE A 188 -11.52 14.90 -3.34
N ARG A 189 -12.25 14.16 -4.18
CA ARG A 189 -13.59 14.56 -4.62
C ARG A 189 -14.63 14.50 -3.50
N ARG A 190 -14.23 14.09 -2.30
CA ARG A 190 -15.03 14.11 -1.08
C ARG A 190 -14.19 14.60 0.09
N ASP A 191 -14.88 15.22 1.05
CA ASP A 191 -14.37 15.42 2.40
C ASP A 191 -14.22 14.05 3.07
N VAL A 192 -13.09 13.38 2.82
CA VAL A 192 -12.71 12.19 3.59
C VAL A 192 -11.89 12.70 4.77
N PRO A 193 -12.38 12.55 6.01
CA PRO A 193 -11.74 13.16 7.19
C PRO A 193 -10.34 12.62 7.48
N SER A 194 -9.93 11.48 6.89
CA SER A 194 -8.56 10.99 7.02
C SER A 194 -8.15 10.06 5.88
N TYR A 195 -6.97 10.31 5.30
CA TYR A 195 -6.23 9.36 4.47
C TYR A 195 -5.28 8.55 5.37
N PRO A 196 -5.46 7.23 5.50
CA PRO A 196 -4.65 6.44 6.41
C PRO A 196 -3.28 6.20 5.81
N MET A 197 -2.28 6.53 6.63
CA MET A 197 -0.89 6.32 6.30
C MET A 197 -0.61 4.83 6.11
N PHE A 198 0.30 4.51 5.19
CA PHE A 198 0.68 3.14 4.97
C PHE A 198 1.51 2.60 6.14
N PHE A 199 2.54 3.35 6.56
CA PHE A 199 3.33 2.98 7.73
C PHE A 199 4.09 4.18 8.32
N SER A 200 4.12 4.32 9.65
CA SER A 200 4.97 5.33 10.30
C SER A 200 6.40 4.84 10.50
N LEU A 201 7.38 5.61 10.03
CA LEU A 201 8.81 5.30 10.20
C LEU A 201 9.35 5.84 11.52
N GLN A 202 8.65 6.78 12.13
CA GLN A 202 9.01 7.40 13.40
C GLN A 202 7.94 7.17 14.47
N TYR A 203 8.34 7.31 15.72
CA TYR A 203 7.47 7.32 16.89
C TYR A 203 7.99 8.31 17.94
N PRO A 204 7.11 8.99 18.68
CA PRO A 204 7.50 9.74 19.87
C PRO A 204 7.81 8.78 21.04
N ASP A 205 8.91 9.02 21.74
CA ASP A 205 9.31 8.22 22.90
C ASP A 205 8.77 8.83 24.21
N PHE A 206 7.46 8.70 24.42
CA PHE A 206 6.81 9.20 25.64
C PHE A 206 7.28 8.46 26.90
N ASP A 207 7.62 7.17 26.77
CA ASP A 207 8.01 6.33 27.90
C ASP A 207 9.39 6.75 28.44
N GLU A 208 10.35 7.03 27.56
CA GLU A 208 11.66 7.55 27.97
C GLU A 208 11.56 8.95 28.57
N ALA A 209 10.72 9.83 27.99
CA ALA A 209 10.50 11.16 28.55
C ALA A 209 9.88 11.09 29.96
N ALA A 210 8.89 10.21 30.15
CA ALA A 210 8.28 9.98 31.46
C ALA A 210 9.26 9.37 32.47
N ALA A 211 10.09 8.41 32.05
CA ALA A 211 11.09 7.77 32.90
C ALA A 211 12.17 8.76 33.37
N ASN A 212 12.52 9.75 32.54
CA ASN A 212 13.50 10.79 32.87
C ASN A 212 12.88 12.03 33.53
N LEU A 213 11.56 12.05 33.78
CA LEU A 213 10.83 13.22 34.28
C LEU A 213 11.04 14.47 33.43
N THR A 214 11.21 14.29 32.11
CA THR A 214 11.42 15.38 31.16
C THR A 214 10.14 15.67 30.39
N GLU A 215 9.80 16.94 30.21
CA GLU A 215 8.68 17.35 29.34
C GLU A 215 9.02 17.21 27.84
N LYS A 216 10.32 17.09 27.51
CA LYS A 216 10.78 16.96 26.13
C LYS A 216 10.63 15.51 25.67
N VAL A 217 9.74 15.30 24.70
CA VAL A 217 9.54 14.00 24.03
C VAL A 217 10.35 13.98 22.74
N ASP A 218 11.30 13.06 22.65
CA ASP A 218 12.12 12.89 21.44
C ASP A 218 11.42 12.00 20.41
N VAL A 219 11.62 12.29 19.13
CA VAL A 219 11.12 11.48 18.01
C VAL A 219 12.22 10.54 17.54
N LYS A 220 11.95 9.25 17.58
CA LYS A 220 12.90 8.20 17.17
C LYS A 220 12.43 7.48 15.92
N PHE A 221 13.38 6.99 15.13
CA PHE A 221 13.10 6.08 14.02
C PHE A 221 12.87 4.66 14.53
N LYS A 222 11.89 3.96 13.95
CA LYS A 222 11.68 2.53 14.20
C LYS A 222 12.86 1.74 13.63
N THR A 223 13.35 0.75 14.35
CA THR A 223 14.46 -0.09 13.86
C THR A 223 14.06 -0.85 12.59
N VAL A 224 15.03 -1.17 11.72
CA VAL A 224 14.81 -1.98 10.51
C VAL A 224 14.12 -3.32 10.84
N ALA A 225 14.52 -3.96 11.95
CA ALA A 225 13.88 -5.17 12.43
C ALA A 225 12.40 -4.95 12.80
N GLY A 226 12.09 -3.85 13.50
CA GLY A 226 10.72 -3.47 13.84
C GLY A 226 9.86 -3.17 12.60
N VAL A 227 10.43 -2.52 11.58
CA VAL A 227 9.76 -2.30 10.29
C VAL A 227 9.49 -3.64 9.60
N ASN A 228 10.49 -4.49 9.46
CA ASN A 228 10.32 -5.81 8.84
C ASN A 228 9.26 -6.64 9.59
N ALA A 229 9.29 -6.66 10.93
CA ALA A 229 8.32 -7.37 11.73
C ALA A 229 6.89 -6.83 11.53
N ALA A 230 6.72 -5.52 11.37
CA ALA A 230 5.41 -4.93 11.09
C ALA A 230 4.88 -5.35 9.72
N PHE A 231 5.73 -5.37 8.68
CA PHE A 231 5.34 -5.85 7.35
C PHE A 231 5.10 -7.37 7.32
N ALA A 232 5.81 -8.13 8.16
CA ALA A 232 5.67 -9.58 8.28
C ALA A 232 4.34 -10.01 8.92
N LYS A 233 3.64 -9.13 9.65
CA LYS A 233 2.32 -9.43 10.21
C LYS A 233 1.34 -9.72 9.09
N SER A 234 0.98 -10.97 8.95
CA SER A 234 0.18 -11.50 7.86
C SER A 234 -1.20 -11.94 8.32
N GLU A 235 -2.12 -12.01 7.37
CA GLU A 235 -3.45 -12.60 7.53
C GLU A 235 -3.79 -13.45 6.30
N PRO A 236 -4.79 -14.35 6.40
CA PRO A 236 -5.17 -15.21 5.29
C PRO A 236 -5.57 -14.40 4.04
N SER A 237 -5.05 -14.81 2.88
CA SER A 237 -5.45 -14.24 1.60
C SER A 237 -6.94 -14.46 1.31
N THR A 238 -7.54 -13.51 0.61
CA THR A 238 -8.90 -13.67 0.07
C THR A 238 -8.95 -14.59 -1.16
N VAL A 239 -7.79 -14.89 -1.74
CA VAL A 239 -7.62 -15.87 -2.80
C VAL A 239 -7.66 -17.26 -2.18
N PRO A 240 -8.53 -18.16 -2.65
CA PRO A 240 -8.52 -19.55 -2.19
C PRO A 240 -7.13 -20.18 -2.34
N ASN A 241 -6.58 -20.69 -1.24
CA ASN A 241 -5.21 -21.23 -1.17
C ASN A 241 -4.11 -20.21 -1.55
N GLY A 242 -4.39 -18.92 -1.43
CA GLY A 242 -3.39 -17.86 -1.61
C GLY A 242 -2.38 -17.80 -0.46
N PRO A 243 -1.17 -17.29 -0.71
CA PRO A 243 -0.19 -17.06 0.36
C PRO A 243 -0.73 -16.03 1.35
N GLU A 244 -0.25 -16.07 2.60
CA GLU A 244 -0.63 -15.04 3.56
C GLU A 244 -0.19 -13.64 3.09
N VAL A 245 -1.02 -12.64 3.41
CA VAL A 245 -0.87 -11.26 2.93
C VAL A 245 -0.59 -10.37 4.11
N SER A 246 0.30 -9.39 3.95
CA SER A 246 0.59 -8.44 5.01
C SER A 246 -0.64 -7.60 5.37
N THR A 247 -0.96 -7.53 6.66
CA THR A 247 -2.10 -6.78 7.22
C THR A 247 -2.07 -5.29 6.85
N LEU A 248 -0.88 -4.70 6.70
CA LEU A 248 -0.70 -3.32 6.24
C LEU A 248 -1.22 -3.13 4.80
N TYR A 249 -0.98 -4.10 3.93
CA TYR A 249 -1.43 -4.06 2.54
C TYR A 249 -2.91 -4.32 2.43
N VAL A 250 -3.45 -5.29 3.17
CA VAL A 250 -4.89 -5.59 3.18
C VAL A 250 -5.70 -4.36 3.53
N LYS A 251 -5.32 -3.63 4.58
CA LYS A 251 -5.99 -2.38 4.95
C LYS A 251 -6.02 -1.38 3.79
N GLN A 252 -4.88 -1.16 3.12
CA GLN A 252 -4.81 -0.25 1.97
C GLN A 252 -5.65 -0.77 0.78
N PHE A 253 -5.62 -2.08 0.52
CA PHE A 253 -6.38 -2.68 -0.56
C PHE A 253 -7.88 -2.54 -0.33
N ASP A 254 -8.36 -2.78 0.89
CA ASP A 254 -9.78 -2.65 1.23
C ASP A 254 -10.28 -1.22 1.03
N GLU A 255 -9.46 -0.23 1.35
CA GLU A 255 -9.77 1.17 1.10
C GLU A 255 -9.77 1.53 -0.38
N MET A 256 -8.75 1.10 -1.14
CA MET A 256 -8.74 1.28 -2.59
C MET A 256 -9.98 0.65 -3.24
N LEU A 257 -10.32 -0.59 -2.86
CA LEU A 257 -11.48 -1.31 -3.39
C LEU A 257 -12.80 -0.65 -2.99
N ALA A 258 -12.91 -0.14 -1.76
CA ALA A 258 -14.09 0.61 -1.31
C ALA A 258 -14.32 1.86 -2.19
N LEU A 259 -13.25 2.53 -2.61
CA LEU A 259 -13.29 3.69 -3.49
C LEU A 259 -13.39 3.34 -4.98
N MET A 260 -13.19 2.08 -5.37
CA MET A 260 -13.45 1.61 -6.74
C MET A 260 -14.89 1.18 -6.97
N LYS A 261 -15.69 0.93 -5.92
CA LYS A 261 -17.07 0.47 -6.06
C LYS A 261 -17.91 1.46 -6.88
N THR A 262 -18.55 0.95 -7.91
CA THR A 262 -19.56 1.65 -8.71
C THR A 262 -20.96 1.42 -8.14
N TYR A 263 -21.90 2.35 -8.36
CA TYR A 263 -23.28 2.21 -7.84
C TYR A 263 -24.06 1.07 -8.51
N LYS A 264 -23.61 0.62 -9.68
CA LYS A 264 -24.06 -0.59 -10.38
C LYS A 264 -22.83 -1.39 -10.82
N PRO A 265 -22.80 -2.72 -10.64
CA PRO A 265 -21.74 -3.54 -11.22
C PRO A 265 -21.75 -3.37 -12.74
N LEU A 266 -20.64 -2.90 -13.31
CA LEU A 266 -20.53 -2.54 -14.74
C LEU A 266 -20.77 -3.73 -15.67
N PHE A 267 -20.44 -4.92 -15.21
CA PHE A 267 -20.53 -6.15 -16.00
C PHE A 267 -21.18 -7.28 -15.21
N ALA A 268 -22.16 -6.98 -14.35
CA ALA A 268 -22.94 -8.03 -13.73
C ALA A 268 -23.55 -8.91 -14.82
N LYS A 269 -23.03 -10.13 -14.94
CA LYS A 269 -23.80 -11.22 -15.49
C LYS A 269 -25.03 -11.27 -14.61
N GLU A 270 -26.20 -10.91 -15.14
CA GLU A 270 -27.45 -11.37 -14.56
C GLU A 270 -27.28 -12.88 -14.42
N LYS A 271 -27.02 -13.33 -13.19
CA LYS A 271 -27.34 -14.70 -12.83
C LYS A 271 -28.86 -14.71 -12.92
N GLU A 272 -29.34 -14.97 -14.13
CA GLU A 272 -30.68 -15.45 -14.37
C GLU A 272 -30.86 -16.54 -13.33
N LYS A 273 -31.78 -16.24 -12.41
CA LYS A 273 -32.06 -17.07 -11.25
C LYS A 273 -32.72 -18.30 -11.82
N GLU A 274 -31.91 -19.24 -12.29
CA GLU A 274 -32.36 -20.54 -12.74
C GLU A 274 -33.23 -21.08 -11.60
N PRO A 275 -34.54 -21.32 -11.85
CA PRO A 275 -35.45 -21.70 -10.80
C PRO A 275 -34.89 -22.98 -10.18
N GLN A 276 -34.51 -22.86 -8.92
CA GLN A 276 -34.07 -23.97 -8.08
C GLN A 276 -35.10 -25.10 -8.29
N PRO A 277 -34.71 -26.25 -8.89
CA PRO A 277 -35.61 -27.38 -8.94
C PRO A 277 -35.96 -27.72 -7.49
N ALA A 278 -37.24 -27.93 -7.21
CA ALA A 278 -37.73 -28.33 -5.91
C ALA A 278 -36.86 -29.49 -5.36
N PRO A 279 -36.55 -29.53 -4.05
CA PRO A 279 -35.71 -30.57 -3.49
C PRO A 279 -36.31 -31.94 -3.84
N ALA A 280 -35.60 -32.69 -4.67
CA ALA A 280 -35.89 -34.09 -4.89
C ALA A 280 -35.76 -34.80 -3.54
N SER A 281 -36.80 -35.56 -3.20
CA SER A 281 -36.87 -36.45 -2.05
C SER A 281 -35.56 -37.23 -1.89
N ALA A 282 -35.04 -37.23 -0.66
CA ALA A 282 -33.80 -37.89 -0.29
C ALA A 282 -33.79 -39.36 -0.77
N PRO A 283 -32.70 -39.84 -1.40
CA PRO A 283 -32.52 -41.26 -1.61
C PRO A 283 -32.36 -41.94 -0.25
N VAL A 284 -33.12 -43.02 -0.07
CA VAL A 284 -32.98 -43.96 1.06
C VAL A 284 -31.55 -44.50 1.03
N TYR A 285 -30.74 -44.12 2.01
CA TYR A 285 -29.40 -44.66 2.18
C TYR A 285 -29.51 -46.15 2.57
N TYR A 286 -29.08 -47.02 1.66
CA TYR A 286 -28.79 -48.42 1.97
C TYR A 286 -27.55 -48.45 2.87
N THR A 287 -27.72 -48.82 4.13
CA THR A 287 -26.60 -49.12 5.05
C THR A 287 -25.99 -50.47 4.67
N PRO A 288 -24.74 -50.53 4.17
CA PRO A 288 -24.04 -51.79 3.96
C PRO A 288 -23.64 -52.41 5.31
N PRO A 289 -23.62 -53.74 5.44
CA PRO A 289 -23.16 -54.41 6.65
C PRO A 289 -21.68 -54.15 6.93
N ALA A 290 -21.36 -54.05 8.23
CA ALA A 290 -20.05 -53.71 8.76
C ALA A 290 -18.93 -54.63 8.24
N ALA A 291 -17.90 -54.03 7.64
CA ALA A 291 -16.66 -54.72 7.29
C ALA A 291 -15.86 -55.07 8.56
N PRO A 292 -15.20 -56.24 8.61
CA PRO A 292 -14.39 -56.66 9.75
C PRO A 292 -13.17 -55.76 9.97
N ALA A 293 -12.87 -55.50 11.24
CA ALA A 293 -11.81 -54.61 11.70
C ALA A 293 -10.42 -55.04 11.18
N ALA A 294 -9.70 -54.07 10.62
CA ALA A 294 -8.30 -54.24 10.24
C ALA A 294 -7.40 -54.35 11.49
N PRO A 295 -6.35 -55.20 11.46
CA PRO A 295 -5.43 -55.36 12.57
C PRO A 295 -4.60 -54.09 12.84
N ALA A 296 -4.33 -53.87 14.12
CA ALA A 296 -3.61 -52.71 14.64
C ALA A 296 -2.19 -52.59 14.07
N PRO A 297 -1.71 -51.37 13.79
CA PRO A 297 -0.33 -51.15 13.35
C PRO A 297 0.67 -51.45 14.47
N ALA A 298 1.74 -52.17 14.10
CA ALA A 298 2.84 -52.54 14.97
C ALA A 298 3.59 -51.29 15.48
N ALA A 299 4.02 -51.37 16.73
CA ALA A 299 4.77 -50.33 17.42
C ALA A 299 6.11 -50.00 16.70
N PRO A 300 6.51 -48.72 16.64
CA PRO A 300 7.79 -48.33 16.06
C PRO A 300 8.96 -48.80 16.93
N ALA A 301 10.00 -49.30 16.27
CA ALA A 301 11.25 -49.73 16.90
C ALA A 301 11.99 -48.55 17.55
N PRO A 302 12.75 -48.80 18.64
CA PRO A 302 13.49 -47.76 19.36
C PRO A 302 14.63 -47.18 18.51
N ALA A 303 14.72 -45.85 18.53
CA ALA A 303 15.76 -45.08 17.86
C ALA A 303 17.15 -45.37 18.45
N THR A 304 18.12 -45.59 17.57
CA THR A 304 19.55 -45.66 17.90
C THR A 304 20.06 -44.31 18.42
N PRO A 305 20.91 -44.29 19.47
CA PRO A 305 21.50 -43.05 19.97
C PRO A 305 22.41 -42.40 18.91
N GLN A 306 22.08 -41.19 18.52
CA GLN A 306 22.91 -40.35 17.67
C GLN A 306 24.14 -39.88 18.47
N ALA A 307 25.34 -40.20 17.97
CA ALA A 307 26.60 -39.80 18.57
C ALA A 307 26.72 -38.27 18.68
N ALA A 308 27.18 -37.81 19.84
CA ALA A 308 27.41 -36.41 20.14
C ALA A 308 28.41 -35.78 19.16
N ALA A 309 28.05 -34.62 18.62
CA ALA A 309 28.96 -33.80 17.83
C ALA A 309 30.11 -33.27 18.73
N PRO A 310 31.35 -33.24 18.23
CA PRO A 310 32.49 -32.71 18.98
C PRO A 310 32.37 -31.21 19.21
N ALA A 311 32.82 -30.78 20.39
CA ALA A 311 32.82 -29.39 20.83
C ALA A 311 33.66 -28.49 19.89
N PRO A 312 33.23 -27.24 19.64
CA PRO A 312 33.99 -26.29 18.84
C PRO A 312 35.31 -25.91 19.53
N GLN A 313 36.41 -26.05 18.82
CA GLN A 313 37.72 -25.54 19.22
C GLN A 313 37.70 -24.00 19.30
N PRO A 314 38.35 -23.38 20.31
CA PRO A 314 38.51 -21.93 20.38
C PRO A 314 39.32 -21.41 19.19
N ALA A 315 38.75 -20.44 18.47
CA ALA A 315 39.45 -19.72 17.41
C ALA A 315 40.65 -18.97 17.99
N ALA A 316 41.82 -19.21 17.40
CA ALA A 316 43.05 -18.48 17.71
C ALA A 316 42.89 -16.98 17.41
N ALA A 317 43.33 -16.15 18.36
CA ALA A 317 43.33 -14.70 18.24
C ALA A 317 44.20 -14.24 17.07
N ALA A 318 43.64 -13.40 16.20
CA ALA A 318 44.38 -12.75 15.14
C ALA A 318 45.38 -11.72 15.71
N PRO A 319 46.59 -11.63 15.16
CA PRO A 319 47.58 -10.63 15.57
C PRO A 319 47.13 -9.20 15.22
N PRO A 320 47.49 -8.20 16.03
CA PRO A 320 47.10 -6.81 15.80
C PRO A 320 47.76 -6.24 14.54
N ALA A 321 46.98 -5.51 13.76
CA ALA A 321 47.45 -4.77 12.60
C ALA A 321 48.41 -3.63 13.01
N PRO A 322 49.45 -3.32 12.20
CA PRO A 322 50.39 -2.25 12.49
C PRO A 322 49.73 -0.87 12.40
N ALA A 323 50.04 -0.03 13.40
CA ALA A 323 49.59 1.35 13.49
C ALA A 323 50.17 2.19 12.33
N THR A 324 49.30 2.78 11.53
CA THR A 324 49.65 3.83 10.57
C THR A 324 49.77 5.16 11.30
N THR A 325 51.01 5.64 11.44
CA THR A 325 51.36 7.01 11.81
C THR A 325 50.84 7.99 10.76
N THR A 326 49.77 8.72 11.08
CA THR A 326 49.34 9.91 10.34
C THR A 326 50.19 11.11 10.75
N ALA A 327 50.94 11.64 9.78
CA ALA A 327 51.67 12.90 9.91
C ALA A 327 50.69 14.10 9.98
N PRO A 328 51.01 15.17 10.73
CA PRO A 328 50.15 16.34 10.87
C PRO A 328 50.12 17.18 9.59
N ALA A 329 48.90 17.52 9.16
CA ALA A 329 48.63 18.46 8.07
C ALA A 329 49.04 19.88 8.47
N GLY A 330 49.84 20.53 7.61
CA GLY A 330 50.18 21.94 7.75
C GLY A 330 48.97 22.86 7.53
N PRO A 331 48.99 24.09 8.07
CA PRO A 331 47.88 25.02 8.00
C PRO A 331 47.67 25.56 6.58
N ALA A 332 46.41 25.53 6.12
CA ALA A 332 45.98 26.12 4.87
C ALA A 332 45.98 27.67 4.94
N PRO A 333 46.33 28.37 3.85
CA PRO A 333 46.32 29.83 3.80
C PRO A 333 44.89 30.39 3.76
N ILE A 334 44.64 31.41 4.58
CA ILE A 334 43.40 32.18 4.64
C ILE A 334 43.40 33.14 3.45
N THR A 335 42.54 32.91 2.46
CA THR A 335 42.25 33.88 1.40
C THR A 335 41.21 34.88 1.90
N SER A 336 41.61 36.15 1.92
CA SER A 336 40.79 37.32 2.22
C SER A 336 39.56 37.40 1.31
N VAL A 337 38.38 37.53 1.91
CA VAL A 337 37.11 37.76 1.20
C VAL A 337 36.92 39.27 1.04
N ASP A 338 36.67 39.66 -0.20
CA ASP A 338 36.34 41.01 -0.65
C ASP A 338 35.15 41.62 0.12
N ILE A 339 35.38 42.84 0.60
CA ILE A 339 34.37 43.73 1.17
C ILE A 339 33.68 44.45 0.01
N VAL A 340 32.42 44.12 -0.23
CA VAL A 340 31.54 44.86 -1.15
C VAL A 340 30.91 46.03 -0.38
N PRO A 341 31.08 47.30 -0.80
CA PRO A 341 30.43 48.42 -0.15
C PRO A 341 28.96 48.54 -0.56
N GLU A 342 28.13 48.69 0.46
CA GLU A 342 26.68 48.90 0.42
C GLU A 342 26.35 50.29 -0.17
N GLN A 343 25.54 50.31 -1.23
CA GLN A 343 25.08 51.52 -1.90
C GLN A 343 23.71 51.95 -1.32
N PRO A 344 23.52 53.21 -0.88
CA PRO A 344 22.29 53.63 -0.23
C PRO A 344 21.14 53.86 -1.22
N ALA A 345 19.92 53.62 -0.74
CA ALA A 345 18.67 53.71 -1.48
C ALA A 345 18.36 55.15 -1.95
N ALA A 346 17.94 55.28 -3.21
CA ALA A 346 17.40 56.51 -3.78
C ALA A 346 15.96 56.75 -3.30
N LYS A 347 15.66 58.03 -3.05
CA LYS A 347 14.35 58.58 -2.62
C LYS A 347 13.29 58.53 -3.72
#